data_AF-A0A7J5W6P2-F1
#
_entry.id   AF-A0A7J5W6P2-F1
#
_cell.length_a   1.000
_cell.length_b   1.000
_cell.length_c   1.000
_cell.angle_alpha   90.00
_cell.angle_beta   90.00
_cell.angle_gamma   90.00
#
_symmetry.space_group_name_H-M   'P 1'
#
loop_
_entity.id
_entity.type
_entity.pdbx_description
1 polymer ?
#
loop_
_entity_poly.entity_id
_entity_poly.type
_entity_poly.pdbx_seq_one_letter_code
_entity_poly.pdbx_strand_id
1 'polypeptide(L)'
;MNNPGDKSSLPKRTGDNRRKQVGFFAFQLVKIKFHLSQLNRILKPVVPSGEFSMADKAHLSFSSLFRLMLFSVLCFFAAWMMVVIFQNTIHAFLLYLNGIHFRYSLFTISYLPGDIYEWEEGNMLLIYSLPYFGYFLLGAFLASKTGRMLLISWKLRLLLTWISIHLMVFFMAAVLKGVFVYREFGIAFQWVIEVFYLRLLIAGLIIAFAVWYVKQAAVYLFLKSVPVRIFLSTEILRKTWLLWIAGISFVPGILLAFFLWRPYMSFQVLATLMIFPVIIPAVIYSSAFISDIRIPKSMKLVPSYTFIVSVLAILWVALKLLSGYSLIINS
;
A
#
# COMPACT_ATOMS: atom_id res chain seq x y z
N MET A 1 -31.75 57.97 -55.96
CA MET A 1 -32.39 57.12 -54.94
C MET A 1 -31.31 56.23 -54.35
N ASN A 2 -30.87 56.50 -53.11
CA ASN A 2 -29.97 55.65 -52.32
C ASN A 2 -30.13 56.04 -50.86
N ASN A 3 -30.54 55.11 -49.98
CA ASN A 3 -29.78 54.86 -48.75
C ASN A 3 -30.19 53.55 -48.07
N PRO A 4 -29.21 52.70 -47.68
CA PRO A 4 -29.41 51.50 -46.88
C PRO A 4 -29.34 51.84 -45.39
N GLY A 5 -30.28 51.30 -44.61
CA GLY A 5 -30.27 51.35 -43.15
C GLY A 5 -29.41 50.23 -42.58
N ASP A 6 -28.20 50.61 -42.19
CA ASP A 6 -27.18 49.78 -41.52
C ASP A 6 -27.64 49.42 -40.09
N LYS A 7 -27.78 48.12 -39.79
CA LYS A 7 -27.94 47.60 -38.42
C LYS A 7 -26.65 46.90 -38.02
N SER A 8 -25.77 47.68 -37.39
CA SER A 8 -24.51 47.22 -36.79
C SER A 8 -24.77 46.28 -35.61
N SER A 9 -24.65 44.96 -35.82
CA SER A 9 -24.47 43.99 -34.74
C SER A 9 -22.98 43.91 -34.37
N LEU A 10 -22.60 44.56 -33.26
CA LEU A 10 -21.28 44.42 -32.64
C LEU A 10 -20.97 42.94 -32.30
N PRO A 11 -19.84 42.36 -32.74
CA PRO A 11 -19.41 41.05 -32.27
C PRO A 11 -18.94 41.15 -30.81
N LYS A 12 -19.60 40.41 -29.94
CA LYS A 12 -19.30 40.30 -28.52
C LYS A 12 -18.01 39.49 -28.30
N ARG A 13 -16.97 40.18 -27.80
CA ARG A 13 -15.82 39.69 -27.01
C ARG A 13 -15.40 38.21 -27.17
N THR A 14 -14.46 37.94 -28.07
CA THR A 14 -13.58 36.75 -28.05
C THR A 14 -12.35 36.91 -27.14
N GLY A 15 -12.01 38.15 -26.74
CA GLY A 15 -10.83 38.44 -25.89
C GLY A 15 -10.97 38.08 -24.41
N ASP A 16 -12.19 38.01 -23.87
CA ASP A 16 -12.44 37.76 -22.45
C ASP A 16 -12.16 36.28 -22.08
N ASN A 17 -12.45 35.35 -22.99
CA ASN A 17 -12.18 33.92 -22.78
C ASN A 17 -10.68 33.60 -22.80
N ARG A 18 -9.90 34.28 -23.63
CA ARG A 18 -8.43 34.10 -23.67
C ARG A 18 -7.76 34.59 -22.38
N ARG A 19 -8.18 35.75 -21.84
CA ARG A 19 -7.67 36.24 -20.54
C ARG A 19 -8.05 35.33 -19.37
N LYS A 20 -9.28 34.79 -19.35
CA LYS A 20 -9.71 33.81 -18.35
C LYS A 20 -8.95 32.49 -18.44
N GLN A 21 -8.68 32.00 -19.65
CA GLN A 21 -7.86 30.80 -19.86
C GLN A 21 -6.40 31.02 -19.42
N VAL A 22 -5.77 32.15 -19.78
CA VAL A 22 -4.40 32.48 -19.35
C VAL A 22 -4.33 32.63 -17.83
N GLY A 23 -5.33 33.27 -17.20
CA GLY A 23 -5.43 33.36 -15.75
C GLY A 23 -5.59 31.98 -15.08
N PHE A 24 -6.37 31.07 -15.67
CA PHE A 24 -6.50 29.70 -15.19
C PHE A 24 -5.18 28.92 -15.27
N PHE A 25 -4.47 28.98 -16.39
CA PHE A 25 -3.17 28.32 -16.52
C PHE A 25 -2.12 28.89 -15.58
N ALA A 26 -2.06 30.23 -15.43
CA ALA A 26 -1.18 30.87 -14.46
C ALA A 26 -1.48 30.41 -13.02
N PHE A 27 -2.77 30.34 -12.66
CA PHE A 27 -3.19 29.82 -11.35
C PHE A 27 -2.80 28.36 -11.12
N GLN A 28 -2.99 27.49 -12.12
CA GLN A 28 -2.56 26.09 -12.03
C GLN A 28 -1.03 25.95 -11.90
N LEU A 29 -0.26 26.75 -12.64
CA LEU A 29 1.20 26.76 -12.54
C LEU A 29 1.68 27.21 -11.15
N VAL A 30 1.07 28.25 -10.58
CA VAL A 30 1.36 28.70 -9.20
C VAL A 30 1.04 27.59 -8.20
N LYS A 31 -0.10 26.92 -8.34
CA LYS A 31 -0.50 25.79 -7.49
C LYS A 31 0.49 24.63 -7.59
N ILE A 32 0.92 24.25 -8.81
CA ILE A 32 1.92 23.21 -9.04
C ILE A 32 3.26 23.61 -8.39
N LYS A 33 3.73 24.84 -8.60
CA LYS A 33 4.98 25.34 -8.02
C LYS A 33 4.94 25.31 -6.49
N PHE A 34 3.80 25.68 -5.89
CA PHE A 34 3.60 25.57 -4.45
C PHE A 34 3.67 24.12 -3.97
N HIS A 35 2.97 23.18 -4.64
CA HIS A 35 3.02 21.76 -4.29
C HIS A 35 4.43 21.16 -4.45
N LEU A 36 5.17 21.52 -5.51
CA LEU A 36 6.56 21.10 -5.71
C LEU A 36 7.49 21.66 -4.63
N SER A 37 7.29 22.91 -4.21
CA SER A 37 8.05 23.50 -3.10
C SER A 37 7.80 22.77 -1.79
N GLN A 38 6.54 22.43 -1.48
CA GLN A 38 6.18 21.63 -0.31
C GLN A 38 6.81 20.23 -0.37
N LEU A 39 6.73 19.55 -1.52
CA LEU A 39 7.35 18.24 -1.73
C LEU A 39 8.87 18.30 -1.51
N ASN A 40 9.54 19.33 -2.02
CA ASN A 40 10.98 19.51 -1.84
C ASN A 40 11.35 19.70 -0.35
N ARG A 41 10.55 20.47 0.40
CA ARG A 41 10.71 20.62 1.86
C ARG A 41 10.52 19.30 2.62
N ILE A 42 9.61 18.45 2.16
CA ILE A 42 9.37 17.12 2.75
C ILE A 42 10.53 16.16 2.42
N LEU A 43 11.05 16.20 1.18
CA LEU A 43 12.16 15.34 0.73
C LEU A 43 13.51 15.74 1.33
N LYS A 44 13.73 17.04 1.52
CA LYS A 44 14.94 17.62 2.09
C LYS A 44 14.56 18.47 3.31
N PRO A 45 14.25 17.82 4.45
CA PRO A 45 13.83 18.54 5.64
C PRO A 45 14.95 19.45 6.14
N VAL A 46 14.59 20.69 6.50
CA VAL A 46 15.50 21.60 7.20
C VAL A 46 15.63 21.13 8.64
N VAL A 47 16.86 21.03 9.15
CA VAL A 47 17.13 20.63 10.52
C VAL A 47 16.58 21.71 11.47
N PRO A 48 15.67 21.39 12.39
CA PRO A 48 15.13 22.38 13.32
C PRO A 48 16.22 22.88 14.28
N SER A 49 16.26 24.20 14.48
CA SER A 49 17.08 24.87 15.50
C SER A 49 16.43 24.68 16.87
N GLY A 50 16.66 23.53 17.50
CA GLY A 50 16.13 23.20 18.83
C GLY A 50 16.99 22.21 19.60
N GLU A 51 16.50 21.83 20.79
CA GLU A 51 17.14 20.96 21.81
C GLU A 51 17.34 19.49 21.39
N PHE A 52 17.21 19.17 20.11
CA PHE A 52 17.50 17.82 19.63
C PHE A 52 19.00 17.59 19.59
N SER A 53 19.43 16.42 20.08
CA SER A 53 20.82 15.99 20.04
C SER A 53 21.33 15.93 18.59
N MET A 54 22.65 16.04 18.39
CA MET A 54 23.25 15.88 17.05
C MET A 54 22.94 14.50 16.45
N ALA A 55 22.83 13.47 17.30
CA ALA A 55 22.42 12.13 16.88
C ALA A 55 20.98 12.09 16.34
N ASP A 56 20.04 12.77 16.99
CA ASP A 56 18.66 12.88 16.50
C ASP A 56 18.60 13.64 15.17
N LYS A 57 19.38 14.72 15.04
CA LYS A 57 19.46 15.52 13.80
C LYS A 57 20.08 14.73 12.65
N ALA A 58 21.03 13.83 12.91
CA ALA A 58 21.64 12.97 11.90
C ALA A 58 20.61 12.06 11.19
N HIS A 59 19.49 11.73 11.85
CA HIS A 59 18.42 10.95 11.24
C HIS A 59 17.70 11.66 10.08
N LEU A 60 17.75 13.00 10.03
CA LEU A 60 17.19 13.82 8.95
C LEU A 60 18.10 13.91 7.73
N SER A 61 19.35 13.43 7.83
CA SER A 61 20.26 13.40 6.69
C SER A 61 19.73 12.48 5.59
N PHE A 62 20.01 12.83 4.33
CA PHE A 62 19.60 12.02 3.18
C PHE A 62 20.09 10.57 3.29
N SER A 63 21.35 10.35 3.70
CA SER A 63 21.91 8.99 3.87
C SER A 63 21.12 8.18 4.91
N SER A 64 20.75 8.79 6.04
CA SER A 64 19.95 8.10 7.06
C SER A 64 18.53 7.81 6.55
N LEU A 65 17.86 8.80 5.94
CA LEU A 65 16.53 8.62 5.36
C LEU A 65 16.51 7.52 4.30
N PHE A 66 17.54 7.47 3.46
CA PHE A 66 17.70 6.42 2.46
C PHE A 66 17.87 5.03 3.10
N ARG A 67 18.72 4.87 4.13
CA ARG A 67 18.86 3.58 4.84
C ARG A 67 17.55 3.15 5.52
N LEU A 68 16.84 4.10 6.13
CA LEU A 68 15.55 3.86 6.75
C LEU A 68 14.49 3.45 5.72
N MET A 69 14.49 4.09 4.54
CA MET A 69 13.63 3.74 3.43
C MET A 69 13.93 2.32 2.93
N LEU A 70 15.20 1.95 2.68
CA LEU A 70 15.58 0.58 2.30
C LEU A 70 15.15 -0.46 3.34
N PHE A 71 15.30 -0.14 4.62
CA PHE A 71 14.81 -1.02 5.68
C PHE A 71 13.27 -1.17 5.65
N SER A 72 12.55 -0.11 5.31
CA SER A 72 11.11 -0.18 5.11
C SER A 72 10.73 -1.02 3.88
N VAL A 73 11.51 -0.95 2.78
CA VAL A 73 11.34 -1.83 1.61
C VAL A 73 11.47 -3.30 2.00
N LEU A 74 12.48 -3.62 2.80
CA LEU A 74 12.62 -4.98 3.35
C LEU A 74 11.41 -5.38 4.18
N CYS A 75 10.95 -4.49 5.09
CA CYS A 75 9.81 -4.79 5.93
C CYS A 75 8.53 -4.99 5.10
N PHE A 76 8.33 -4.17 4.06
CA PHE A 76 7.26 -4.31 3.08
C PHE A 76 7.30 -5.70 2.42
N PHE A 77 8.44 -6.06 1.85
CA PHE A 77 8.60 -7.34 1.14
C PHE A 77 8.47 -8.54 2.08
N ALA A 78 9.09 -8.49 3.26
CA ALA A 78 8.98 -9.54 4.27
C ALA A 78 7.55 -9.70 4.75
N ALA A 79 6.84 -8.59 5.02
CA ALA A 79 5.44 -8.59 5.40
C ALA A 79 4.57 -9.22 4.31
N TRP A 80 4.79 -8.88 3.03
CA TRP A 80 4.10 -9.51 1.91
C TRP A 80 4.28 -11.02 1.93
N MET A 81 5.53 -11.49 1.99
CA MET A 81 5.84 -12.93 1.98
C MET A 81 5.19 -13.66 3.16
N MET A 82 5.25 -13.07 4.35
CA MET A 82 4.58 -13.62 5.54
C MET A 82 3.07 -13.71 5.35
N VAL A 83 2.42 -12.69 4.80
CA VAL A 83 0.97 -12.70 4.56
C VAL A 83 0.57 -13.74 3.51
N VAL A 84 1.34 -13.90 2.44
CA VAL A 84 1.10 -14.94 1.42
C VAL A 84 1.21 -16.34 2.04
N ILE A 85 2.30 -16.61 2.77
CA ILE A 85 2.50 -17.91 3.43
C ILE A 85 1.36 -18.18 4.42
N PHE A 86 1.00 -17.19 5.24
CA PHE A 86 -0.08 -17.30 6.20
C PHE A 86 -1.43 -17.58 5.52
N GLN A 87 -1.75 -16.86 4.43
CA GLN A 87 -2.97 -17.08 3.67
C GLN A 87 -3.03 -18.52 3.13
N ASN A 88 -1.96 -18.98 2.48
CA ASN A 88 -1.93 -20.31 1.89
C ASN A 88 -1.99 -21.40 2.96
N THR A 89 -1.35 -21.19 4.12
CA THR A 89 -1.42 -22.13 5.24
C THR A 89 -2.85 -22.27 5.75
N ILE A 90 -3.58 -21.16 5.93
CA ILE A 90 -4.98 -21.18 6.36
C ILE A 90 -5.88 -21.82 5.31
N HIS A 91 -5.72 -21.47 4.04
CA HIS A 91 -6.51 -22.07 2.97
C HIS A 91 -6.24 -23.57 2.86
N ALA A 92 -4.98 -24.00 2.92
CA ALA A 92 -4.62 -25.41 2.93
C ALA A 92 -5.25 -26.16 4.11
N PHE A 93 -5.19 -25.56 5.30
CA PHE A 93 -5.82 -26.13 6.49
C PHE A 93 -7.34 -26.27 6.33
N LEU A 94 -8.02 -25.26 5.81
CA LEU A 94 -9.46 -25.32 5.57
C LEU A 94 -9.84 -26.34 4.49
N LEU A 95 -9.08 -26.41 3.39
CA LEU A 95 -9.30 -27.42 2.35
C LEU A 95 -9.13 -28.83 2.93
N TYR A 96 -8.08 -29.05 3.73
CA TYR A 96 -7.82 -30.33 4.39
C TYR A 96 -8.96 -30.73 5.33
N LEU A 97 -9.48 -29.80 6.14
CA LEU A 97 -10.62 -30.07 7.03
C LEU A 97 -11.91 -30.43 6.30
N ASN A 98 -12.07 -29.97 5.06
CA ASN A 98 -13.27 -30.21 4.25
C ASN A 98 -13.08 -31.37 3.24
N GLY A 99 -12.02 -32.16 3.37
CA GLY A 99 -11.78 -33.32 2.51
C GLY A 99 -11.28 -33.01 1.09
N ILE A 100 -11.22 -31.73 0.72
CA ILE A 100 -10.92 -31.29 -0.65
C ILE A 100 -9.47 -31.60 -1.01
N HIS A 101 -9.23 -32.16 -2.19
CA HIS A 101 -7.91 -32.56 -2.66
C HIS A 101 -7.15 -31.39 -3.30
N PHE A 102 -5.94 -31.09 -2.78
CA PHE A 102 -5.08 -30.03 -3.28
C PHE A 102 -3.60 -30.37 -3.19
N ARG A 103 -2.78 -29.69 -3.99
CA ARG A 103 -1.33 -29.65 -3.86
C ARG A 103 -0.91 -28.34 -3.18
N TYR A 104 -0.22 -28.48 -2.06
CA TYR A 104 0.31 -27.35 -1.29
C TYR A 104 1.73 -27.00 -1.70
N SER A 105 1.98 -25.70 -1.85
CA SER A 105 3.29 -25.07 -1.83
C SER A 105 3.22 -23.84 -0.93
N LEU A 106 4.33 -23.44 -0.32
CA LEU A 106 4.42 -22.24 0.54
C LEU A 106 3.77 -21.00 -0.09
N PHE A 107 3.86 -20.89 -1.41
CA PHE A 107 3.43 -19.69 -2.14
C PHE A 107 2.20 -19.90 -3.01
N THR A 108 1.75 -21.14 -3.22
CA THR A 108 0.63 -21.44 -4.12
C THR A 108 -0.16 -22.67 -3.68
N ILE A 109 -1.47 -22.66 -3.92
CA ILE A 109 -2.34 -23.84 -3.82
C ILE A 109 -2.85 -24.17 -5.22
N SER A 110 -2.73 -25.44 -5.61
CA SER A 110 -3.27 -25.97 -6.86
C SER A 110 -4.34 -27.01 -6.55
N TYR A 111 -5.54 -26.82 -7.07
CA TYR A 111 -6.66 -27.75 -6.92
C TYR A 111 -6.49 -28.95 -7.86
N LEU A 112 -6.83 -30.15 -7.40
CA LEU A 112 -6.82 -31.35 -8.24
C LEU A 112 -8.19 -31.52 -8.93
N PRO A 113 -8.25 -32.05 -10.16
CA PRO A 113 -9.52 -32.32 -10.83
C PRO A 113 -10.23 -33.51 -10.16
N GLY A 114 -11.53 -33.39 -9.88
CA GLY A 114 -12.36 -34.49 -9.37
C GLY A 114 -13.39 -34.11 -8.30
N ASP A 115 -13.18 -33.03 -7.56
CA ASP A 115 -13.89 -32.78 -6.30
C ASP A 115 -15.23 -32.03 -6.43
N ILE A 116 -15.84 -31.99 -7.61
CA ILE A 116 -17.04 -31.16 -7.88
C ILE A 116 -18.19 -31.49 -6.92
N TYR A 117 -18.27 -32.75 -6.46
CA TYR A 117 -19.29 -33.24 -5.53
C TYR A 117 -19.02 -32.96 -4.05
N GLU A 118 -17.81 -32.52 -3.68
CA GLU A 118 -17.44 -32.21 -2.29
C GLU A 118 -17.71 -30.74 -1.90
N TRP A 119 -18.06 -29.91 -2.89
CA TRP A 119 -18.34 -28.50 -2.66
C TRP A 119 -19.81 -28.25 -2.32
N GLU A 120 -20.16 -28.43 -1.04
CA GLU A 120 -21.41 -27.87 -0.51
C GLU A 120 -21.33 -26.33 -0.47
N GLU A 121 -22.48 -25.66 -0.63
CA GLU A 121 -22.58 -24.18 -0.64
C GLU A 121 -21.98 -23.54 0.62
N GLY A 122 -22.21 -24.16 1.78
CA GLY A 122 -21.62 -23.74 3.05
C GLY A 122 -20.10 -23.82 3.06
N ASN A 123 -19.52 -24.88 2.48
CA ASN A 123 -18.08 -25.08 2.39
C ASN A 123 -17.44 -24.08 1.42
N MET A 124 -18.13 -23.76 0.31
CA MET A 124 -17.68 -22.71 -0.61
C MET A 124 -17.59 -21.35 0.09
N LEU A 125 -18.63 -20.93 0.82
CA LEU A 125 -18.62 -19.65 1.55
C LEU A 125 -17.55 -19.63 2.65
N LEU A 126 -17.42 -20.72 3.40
CA LEU A 126 -16.47 -20.85 4.50
C LEU A 126 -15.03 -20.81 3.99
N ILE A 127 -14.70 -21.51 2.90
CA ILE A 127 -13.33 -21.59 2.38
C ILE A 127 -12.97 -20.33 1.59
N TYR A 128 -13.92 -19.76 0.82
CA TYR A 128 -13.62 -18.67 -0.11
C TYR A 128 -13.95 -17.27 0.39
N SER A 129 -14.68 -17.11 1.49
CA SER A 129 -15.07 -15.78 2.00
C SER A 129 -14.52 -15.49 3.39
N LEU A 130 -14.75 -16.41 4.33
CA LEU A 130 -14.41 -16.22 5.74
C LEU A 130 -12.94 -15.91 6.00
N PRO A 131 -11.94 -16.53 5.33
CA PRO A 131 -10.54 -16.27 5.61
C PRO A 131 -10.15 -14.84 5.25
N TYR A 132 -10.70 -14.30 4.15
CA TYR A 132 -10.41 -12.94 3.72
C TYR A 132 -10.94 -11.92 4.71
N PHE A 133 -12.16 -12.13 5.23
CA PHE A 133 -12.69 -11.29 6.31
C PHE A 133 -11.85 -11.45 7.60
N GLY A 134 -11.44 -12.66 7.93
CA GLY A 134 -10.50 -12.96 9.01
C GLY A 134 -9.17 -12.21 8.88
N TYR A 135 -8.61 -12.09 7.67
CA TYR A 135 -7.39 -11.31 7.42
C TYR A 135 -7.62 -9.83 7.69
N PHE A 136 -8.75 -9.26 7.27
CA PHE A 136 -9.06 -7.87 7.58
C PHE A 136 -9.14 -7.62 9.09
N LEU A 137 -9.87 -8.49 9.82
CA LEU A 137 -9.98 -8.41 11.28
C LEU A 137 -8.64 -8.61 11.98
N LEU A 138 -7.84 -9.59 11.55
CA LEU A 138 -6.50 -9.83 12.10
C LEU A 138 -5.57 -8.65 11.83
N GLY A 139 -5.64 -8.06 10.64
CA GLY A 139 -4.94 -6.82 10.31
C GLY A 139 -5.34 -5.68 11.25
N ALA A 140 -6.63 -5.49 11.49
CA ALA A 140 -7.17 -4.47 12.40
C ALA A 140 -6.77 -4.72 13.86
N PHE A 141 -6.79 -5.98 14.30
CA PHE A 141 -6.35 -6.39 15.61
C PHE A 141 -4.85 -6.13 15.82
N LEU A 142 -4.02 -6.54 14.85
CA LEU A 142 -2.58 -6.26 14.85
C LEU A 142 -2.31 -4.76 14.89
N ALA A 143 -3.03 -3.97 14.09
CA ALA A 143 -2.94 -2.51 14.14
C ALA A 143 -3.20 -1.98 15.57
N SER A 144 -4.30 -2.40 16.19
CA SER A 144 -4.63 -1.96 17.54
C SER A 144 -3.58 -2.39 18.58
N LYS A 145 -2.98 -3.57 18.44
CA LYS A 145 -2.01 -4.10 19.42
C LYS A 145 -0.61 -3.51 19.22
N THR A 146 -0.12 -3.44 17.99
CA THR A 146 1.18 -2.82 17.65
C THR A 146 1.25 -1.38 18.12
N GLY A 147 0.14 -0.64 18.02
CA GLY A 147 0.04 0.72 18.55
C GLY A 147 0.25 0.81 20.07
N ARG A 148 -0.05 -0.24 20.85
CA ARG A 148 0.05 -0.24 22.33
C ARG A 148 1.38 -0.83 22.84
N MET A 149 2.14 -1.49 21.99
CA MET A 149 3.38 -2.18 22.36
C MET A 149 4.56 -1.21 22.52
N LEU A 150 4.72 -0.68 23.74
CA LEU A 150 5.77 0.30 24.06
C LEU A 150 7.18 -0.31 24.13
N LEU A 151 7.30 -1.57 24.56
CA LEU A 151 8.57 -2.26 24.79
C LEU A 151 9.21 -2.83 23.52
N ILE A 152 8.45 -2.88 22.41
CA ILE A 152 8.93 -3.45 21.15
C ILE A 152 9.87 -2.46 20.44
N SER A 153 10.88 -2.97 19.75
CA SER A 153 11.76 -2.13 18.92
C SER A 153 10.98 -1.45 17.79
N TRP A 154 11.39 -0.24 17.40
CA TRP A 154 10.75 0.49 16.29
C TRP A 154 10.77 -0.31 14.97
N LYS A 155 11.81 -1.14 14.78
CA LYS A 155 11.95 -2.05 13.64
C LYS A 155 10.84 -3.08 13.57
N LEU A 156 10.59 -3.78 14.68
CA LEU A 156 9.54 -4.79 14.74
C LEU A 156 8.16 -4.13 14.64
N ARG A 157 7.98 -2.93 15.21
CA ARG A 157 6.75 -2.14 14.99
C ARG A 157 6.54 -1.82 13.52
N LEU A 158 7.58 -1.45 12.79
CA LEU A 158 7.49 -1.16 11.34
C LEU A 158 7.12 -2.42 10.55
N LEU A 159 7.74 -3.57 10.85
CA LEU A 159 7.37 -4.84 10.22
C LEU A 159 5.91 -5.23 10.49
N LEU A 160 5.47 -5.17 11.76
CA LEU A 160 4.09 -5.45 12.14
C LEU A 160 3.08 -4.47 11.50
N THR A 161 3.49 -3.20 11.34
CA THR A 161 2.69 -2.20 10.61
C THR A 161 2.49 -2.62 9.17
N TRP A 162 3.55 -3.03 8.48
CA TRP A 162 3.44 -3.53 7.12
C TRP A 162 2.62 -4.82 7.01
N ILE A 163 2.76 -5.76 7.94
CA ILE A 163 1.93 -6.99 7.99
C ILE A 163 0.45 -6.64 8.13
N SER A 164 0.12 -5.77 9.07
CA SER A 164 -1.24 -5.31 9.31
C SER A 164 -1.86 -4.67 8.05
N ILE A 165 -1.11 -3.79 7.38
CA ILE A 165 -1.55 -3.16 6.14
C ILE A 165 -1.72 -4.21 5.03
N HIS A 166 -0.78 -5.12 4.86
CA HIS A 166 -0.87 -6.16 3.83
C HIS A 166 -2.09 -7.05 4.03
N LEU A 167 -2.41 -7.47 5.26
CA LEU A 167 -3.61 -8.26 5.55
C LEU A 167 -4.90 -7.53 5.11
N MET A 168 -5.02 -6.23 5.40
CA MET A 168 -6.18 -5.43 4.97
C MET A 168 -6.22 -5.23 3.45
N VAL A 169 -5.06 -5.00 2.82
CA VAL A 169 -4.94 -4.86 1.36
C VAL A 169 -5.28 -6.15 0.64
N PHE A 170 -4.87 -7.30 1.17
CA PHE A 170 -5.20 -8.61 0.63
C PHE A 170 -6.72 -8.85 0.64
N PHE A 171 -7.42 -8.45 1.70
CA PHE A 171 -8.89 -8.49 1.73
C PHE A 171 -9.50 -7.62 0.61
N MET A 172 -9.07 -6.36 0.48
CA MET A 172 -9.54 -5.47 -0.58
C MET A 172 -9.25 -6.03 -1.98
N ALA A 173 -8.08 -6.66 -2.17
CA ALA A 173 -7.69 -7.30 -3.42
C ALA A 173 -8.54 -8.52 -3.75
N ALA A 174 -8.91 -9.31 -2.74
CA ALA A 174 -9.80 -10.46 -2.90
C ALA A 174 -11.22 -10.04 -3.29
N VAL A 175 -11.75 -8.98 -2.65
CA VAL A 175 -13.04 -8.38 -3.01
C VAL A 175 -13.02 -7.88 -4.44
N LEU A 176 -11.98 -7.13 -4.83
CA LEU A 176 -11.82 -6.64 -6.19
C LEU A 176 -11.70 -7.79 -7.21
N LYS A 177 -10.87 -8.80 -6.91
CA LYS A 177 -10.73 -10.00 -7.74
C LYS A 177 -12.06 -10.73 -7.90
N GLY A 178 -12.85 -10.84 -6.84
CA GLY A 178 -14.12 -11.55 -6.90
C GLY A 178 -15.20 -10.88 -7.75
N VAL A 179 -15.05 -9.59 -8.07
CA VAL A 179 -15.94 -8.93 -9.06
C VAL A 179 -15.65 -9.41 -10.48
N PHE A 180 -14.37 -9.60 -10.82
CA PHE A 180 -13.91 -9.82 -12.20
C PHE A 180 -13.59 -11.27 -12.55
N VAL A 181 -13.27 -12.10 -11.56
CA VAL A 181 -12.77 -13.46 -11.78
C VAL A 181 -13.60 -14.44 -10.96
N TYR A 182 -14.24 -15.41 -11.63
CA TYR A 182 -14.94 -16.52 -10.99
C TYR A 182 -13.95 -17.56 -10.45
N ARG A 183 -13.21 -17.18 -9.40
CA ARG A 183 -12.24 -18.03 -8.70
C ARG A 183 -12.07 -17.57 -7.26
N GLU A 184 -11.88 -18.50 -6.33
CA GLU A 184 -11.75 -18.20 -4.89
C GLU A 184 -12.91 -17.33 -4.40
N PHE A 185 -12.64 -16.18 -3.77
CA PHE A 185 -13.66 -15.23 -3.30
C PHE A 185 -14.70 -14.86 -4.37
N GLY A 186 -14.34 -14.86 -5.66
CA GLY A 186 -15.28 -14.58 -6.74
C GLY A 186 -16.35 -15.64 -6.95
N ILE A 187 -16.08 -16.91 -6.58
CA ILE A 187 -17.08 -17.98 -6.62
C ILE A 187 -18.18 -17.64 -5.61
N ALA A 188 -17.79 -17.41 -4.35
CA ALA A 188 -18.71 -17.01 -3.30
C ALA A 188 -19.45 -15.70 -3.61
N PHE A 189 -18.74 -14.70 -4.12
CA PHE A 189 -19.34 -13.38 -4.35
C PHE A 189 -20.33 -13.36 -5.52
N GLN A 190 -20.04 -14.11 -6.59
CA GLN A 190 -20.98 -14.31 -7.70
C GLN A 190 -22.18 -15.14 -7.30
N TRP A 191 -21.98 -16.13 -6.44
CA TRP A 191 -23.05 -16.99 -5.95
C TRP A 191 -24.06 -16.21 -5.07
N VAL A 192 -23.59 -15.36 -4.15
CA VAL A 192 -24.48 -14.51 -3.34
C VAL A 192 -25.13 -13.40 -4.16
N ILE A 193 -24.39 -12.85 -5.14
CA ILE A 193 -24.84 -11.69 -5.92
C ILE A 193 -24.51 -11.94 -7.40
N GLU A 194 -25.49 -12.47 -8.13
CA GLU A 194 -25.32 -12.80 -9.55
C GLU A 194 -25.13 -11.56 -10.43
N VAL A 195 -25.80 -10.46 -10.08
CA VAL A 195 -25.82 -9.22 -10.87
C VAL A 195 -24.48 -8.49 -10.78
N PHE A 196 -23.76 -8.40 -11.90
CA PHE A 196 -22.43 -7.79 -12.00
C PHE A 196 -22.38 -6.34 -11.47
N TYR A 197 -23.32 -5.50 -11.87
CA TYR A 197 -23.36 -4.09 -11.44
C TYR A 197 -23.58 -3.93 -9.94
N LEU A 198 -24.39 -4.82 -9.33
CA LEU A 198 -24.62 -4.84 -7.90
C LEU A 198 -23.36 -5.29 -7.14
N ARG A 199 -22.64 -6.31 -7.66
CA ARG A 199 -21.33 -6.70 -7.12
C ARG A 199 -20.33 -5.55 -7.15
N LEU A 200 -20.25 -4.83 -8.27
CA LEU A 200 -19.34 -3.70 -8.43
C LEU A 200 -19.64 -2.58 -7.43
N LEU A 201 -20.93 -2.25 -7.24
CA LEU A 201 -21.36 -1.25 -6.26
C LEU A 201 -20.97 -1.66 -4.84
N ILE A 202 -21.27 -2.91 -4.44
CA ILE A 202 -20.97 -3.42 -3.09
C ILE A 202 -19.47 -3.51 -2.86
N ALA A 203 -18.70 -4.02 -3.83
CA ALA A 203 -17.25 -4.03 -3.76
C ALA A 203 -16.68 -2.62 -3.61
N GLY A 204 -17.20 -1.66 -4.38
CA GLY A 204 -16.81 -0.25 -4.29
C GLY A 204 -17.05 0.34 -2.90
N LEU A 205 -18.22 0.08 -2.30
CA LEU A 205 -18.54 0.50 -0.94
C LEU A 205 -17.60 -0.14 0.09
N ILE A 206 -17.41 -1.46 0.04
CA ILE A 206 -16.53 -2.19 0.96
C ILE A 206 -15.08 -1.69 0.87
N ILE A 207 -14.56 -1.51 -0.35
CA ILE A 207 -13.20 -0.99 -0.57
C ILE A 207 -13.11 0.45 -0.08
N ALA A 208 -14.11 1.31 -0.32
CA ALA A 208 -14.10 2.68 0.18
C ALA A 208 -14.06 2.74 1.71
N PHE A 209 -14.89 1.93 2.40
CA PHE A 209 -14.86 1.81 3.86
C PHE A 209 -13.52 1.28 4.37
N ALA A 210 -12.99 0.23 3.73
CA ALA A 210 -11.69 -0.34 4.09
C ALA A 210 -10.55 0.68 3.90
N VAL A 211 -10.52 1.42 2.79
CA VAL A 211 -9.53 2.49 2.54
C VAL A 211 -9.66 3.59 3.59
N TRP A 212 -10.88 4.02 3.93
CA TRP A 212 -11.10 5.02 4.97
C TRP A 212 -10.55 4.56 6.34
N TYR A 213 -10.82 3.31 6.73
CA TYR A 213 -10.31 2.73 7.97
C TYR A 213 -8.78 2.59 7.96
N VAL A 214 -8.22 2.01 6.90
CA VAL A 214 -6.78 1.80 6.72
C VAL A 214 -6.04 3.13 6.76
N LYS A 215 -6.59 4.18 6.14
CA LYS A 215 -6.00 5.53 6.16
C LYS A 215 -5.76 5.99 7.60
N GLN A 216 -6.78 5.91 8.45
CA GLN A 216 -6.69 6.37 9.85
C GLN A 216 -5.73 5.51 10.67
N ALA A 217 -5.84 4.19 10.55
CA ALA A 217 -5.00 3.26 11.30
C ALA A 217 -3.52 3.35 10.89
N ALA A 218 -3.24 3.40 9.58
CA ALA A 218 -1.88 3.33 9.06
C ALA A 218 -1.03 4.54 9.42
N VAL A 219 -1.59 5.77 9.40
CA VAL A 219 -0.82 6.96 9.82
C VAL A 219 -0.35 6.82 11.26
N TYR A 220 -1.26 6.44 12.15
CA TYR A 220 -0.96 6.26 13.57
C TYR A 220 0.14 5.20 13.77
N LEU A 221 0.05 4.08 13.06
CA LEU A 221 1.03 3.00 13.13
C LEU A 221 2.41 3.43 12.64
N PHE A 222 2.49 4.03 11.45
CA PHE A 222 3.75 4.48 10.90
C PHE A 222 4.40 5.54 11.79
N LEU A 223 3.63 6.49 12.33
CA LEU A 223 4.17 7.50 13.24
C LEU A 223 4.60 6.91 14.61
N LYS A 224 4.02 5.79 15.05
CA LYS A 224 4.51 5.03 16.23
C LYS A 224 5.72 4.15 15.94
N SER A 225 6.00 3.84 14.67
CA SER A 225 7.19 3.13 14.24
C SER A 225 8.42 4.02 14.03
N VAL A 226 8.29 5.32 14.33
CA VAL A 226 9.38 6.30 14.23
C VAL A 226 10.53 5.93 15.20
N PRO A 227 11.80 5.99 14.75
CA PRO A 227 12.97 5.70 15.57
C PRO A 227 13.27 6.82 16.57
N VAL A 228 13.10 8.10 16.17
CA VAL A 228 13.48 9.28 16.97
C VAL A 228 12.39 10.35 16.98
N ARG A 229 12.22 11.03 18.12
CA ARG A 229 11.12 12.00 18.35
C ARG A 229 11.14 13.22 17.43
N ILE A 230 12.30 13.54 16.83
CA ILE A 230 12.43 14.68 15.93
C ILE A 230 11.41 14.64 14.78
N PHE A 231 11.08 13.45 14.26
CA PHE A 231 10.08 13.30 13.19
C PHE A 231 8.65 13.66 13.61
N LEU A 232 8.35 13.75 14.91
CA LEU A 232 7.03 14.15 15.40
C LEU A 232 6.91 15.64 15.72
N SER A 233 8.02 16.38 15.70
CA SER A 233 8.06 17.77 16.17
C SER A 233 7.25 18.74 15.32
N THR A 234 7.21 18.55 14.00
CA THR A 234 6.45 19.39 13.07
C THR A 234 5.68 18.54 12.06
N GLU A 235 4.61 19.08 11.49
CA GLU A 235 3.83 18.41 10.45
C GLU A 235 4.70 18.02 9.24
N ILE A 236 5.62 18.91 8.84
CA ILE A 236 6.54 18.67 7.72
C ILE A 236 7.40 17.43 8.00
N LEU A 237 7.95 17.31 9.22
CA LEU A 237 8.80 16.18 9.58
C LEU A 237 8.02 14.86 9.72
N ARG A 238 6.75 14.92 10.15
CA ARG A 238 5.84 13.76 10.14
C ARG A 238 5.59 13.28 8.71
N LYS A 239 5.33 14.23 7.80
CA LYS A 239 5.17 13.96 6.37
C LYS A 239 6.47 13.44 5.75
N THR A 240 7.64 13.92 6.18
CA THR A 240 8.94 13.40 5.72
C THR A 240 9.07 11.92 6.08
N TRP A 241 8.79 11.56 7.33
CA TRP A 241 8.82 10.16 7.76
C TRP A 241 7.85 9.31 6.92
N LEU A 242 6.58 9.71 6.83
CA LEU A 242 5.58 8.96 6.08
C LEU A 242 5.91 8.85 4.58
N LEU A 243 6.40 9.92 3.97
CA LEU A 243 6.79 9.91 2.57
C LEU A 243 7.96 8.96 2.34
N TRP A 244 9.03 9.00 3.14
CA TRP A 244 10.18 8.11 2.91
C TRP A 244 9.87 6.65 3.27
N ILE A 245 9.13 6.43 4.36
CA ILE A 245 8.91 5.09 4.94
C ILE A 245 7.71 4.37 4.37
N ALA A 246 6.67 5.07 3.94
CA ALA A 246 5.50 4.47 3.29
C ALA A 246 5.37 4.88 1.82
N GLY A 247 5.65 6.14 1.49
CA GLY A 247 5.51 6.72 0.14
C GLY A 247 6.55 6.29 -0.89
N ILE A 248 7.83 6.36 -0.57
CA ILE A 248 8.91 6.07 -1.52
C ILE A 248 9.23 4.58 -1.46
N SER A 249 9.21 3.99 -0.26
CA SER A 249 9.52 2.58 -0.02
C SER A 249 8.57 1.59 -0.68
N PHE A 250 7.29 1.92 -0.85
CA PHE A 250 6.34 0.98 -1.45
C PHE A 250 6.68 0.74 -2.92
N VAL A 251 7.21 1.73 -3.65
CA VAL A 251 7.54 1.59 -5.08
C VAL A 251 8.56 0.48 -5.33
N PRO A 252 9.79 0.51 -4.76
CA PRO A 252 10.74 -0.59 -4.91
C PRO A 252 10.24 -1.88 -4.24
N GLY A 253 9.42 -1.81 -3.18
CA GLY A 253 8.79 -2.99 -2.59
C GLY A 253 7.84 -3.70 -3.56
N ILE A 254 6.99 -2.95 -4.26
CA ILE A 254 6.11 -3.42 -5.32
C ILE A 254 6.92 -3.98 -6.48
N LEU A 255 7.99 -3.29 -6.90
CA LEU A 255 8.86 -3.77 -7.98
C LEU A 255 9.51 -5.11 -7.61
N LEU A 256 10.06 -5.25 -6.40
CA LEU A 256 10.61 -6.50 -5.91
C LEU A 256 9.58 -7.63 -5.93
N ALA A 257 8.36 -7.36 -5.45
CA ALA A 257 7.26 -8.33 -5.48
C ALA A 257 6.87 -8.71 -6.92
N PHE A 258 6.72 -7.73 -7.81
CA PHE A 258 6.41 -7.95 -9.22
C PHE A 258 7.46 -8.83 -9.91
N PHE A 259 8.74 -8.50 -9.73
CA PHE A 259 9.84 -9.25 -10.34
C PHE A 259 9.99 -10.66 -9.79
N LEU A 260 9.76 -10.88 -8.49
CA LEU A 260 9.84 -12.22 -7.88
C LEU A 260 8.85 -13.22 -8.50
N TRP A 261 7.71 -12.70 -8.94
CA TRP A 261 6.54 -13.48 -9.37
C TRP A 261 6.33 -13.53 -10.87
N ARG A 262 7.03 -12.71 -11.66
CA ARG A 262 7.01 -12.79 -13.13
C ARG A 262 7.71 -14.08 -13.61
N PRO A 263 7.18 -14.81 -14.62
CA PRO A 263 5.96 -14.55 -15.39
C PRO A 263 4.66 -15.10 -14.76
N TYR A 264 4.76 -15.94 -13.73
CA TYR A 264 3.63 -16.64 -13.10
C TYR A 264 2.83 -15.77 -12.11
N MET A 265 2.69 -14.48 -12.40
CA MET A 265 2.09 -13.52 -11.49
C MET A 265 0.57 -13.74 -11.44
N SER A 266 0.06 -14.10 -10.26
CA SER A 266 -1.39 -14.28 -10.10
C SER A 266 -2.13 -12.94 -10.13
N PHE A 267 -3.38 -12.94 -10.60
CA PHE A 267 -4.22 -11.74 -10.61
C PHE A 267 -4.42 -11.14 -9.21
N GLN A 268 -4.39 -11.98 -8.16
CA GLN A 268 -4.48 -11.51 -6.77
C GLN A 268 -3.25 -10.67 -6.38
N VAL A 269 -2.04 -11.10 -6.77
CA VAL A 269 -0.81 -10.33 -6.57
C VAL A 269 -0.94 -8.98 -7.29
N LEU A 270 -1.39 -8.97 -8.55
CA LEU A 270 -1.57 -7.73 -9.31
C LEU A 270 -2.58 -6.77 -8.67
N ALA A 271 -3.75 -7.28 -8.27
CA ALA A 271 -4.77 -6.49 -7.60
C ALA A 271 -4.26 -5.88 -6.28
N THR A 272 -3.51 -6.65 -5.50
CA THR A 272 -2.90 -6.19 -4.24
C THR A 272 -1.88 -5.07 -4.49
N LEU A 273 -1.04 -5.19 -5.53
CA LEU A 273 -0.10 -4.11 -5.91
C LEU A 273 -0.83 -2.84 -6.39
N MET A 274 -1.97 -2.97 -7.08
CA MET A 274 -2.76 -1.83 -7.58
C MET A 274 -3.49 -1.05 -6.47
N ILE A 275 -3.75 -1.66 -5.32
CA ILE A 275 -4.45 -1.00 -4.20
C ILE A 275 -3.52 -0.09 -3.39
N PHE A 276 -2.22 -0.40 -3.29
CA PHE A 276 -1.25 0.44 -2.58
C PHE A 276 -1.17 1.90 -3.09
N PRO A 277 -1.15 2.17 -4.41
CA PRO A 277 -1.26 3.52 -4.97
C PRO A 277 -2.46 4.34 -4.50
N VAL A 278 -3.56 3.69 -4.08
CA VAL A 278 -4.74 4.38 -3.54
C VAL A 278 -4.55 4.69 -2.05
N ILE A 279 -4.00 3.74 -1.30
CA ILE A 279 -3.86 3.84 0.17
C ILE A 279 -2.72 4.80 0.56
N ILE A 280 -1.56 4.68 -0.07
CA ILE A 280 -0.34 5.37 0.38
C ILE A 280 -0.47 6.90 0.31
N PRO A 281 -0.98 7.52 -0.77
CA PRO A 281 -1.24 8.96 -0.79
C PRO A 281 -2.25 9.36 0.29
N ALA A 282 -3.32 8.58 0.47
CA ALA A 282 -4.34 8.87 1.49
C ALA A 282 -3.74 8.91 2.90
N VAL A 283 -2.84 7.97 3.23
CA VAL A 283 -2.08 7.93 4.49
C VAL A 283 -1.27 9.21 4.66
N ILE A 284 -0.45 9.59 3.67
CA ILE A 284 0.42 10.78 3.76
C ILE A 284 -0.39 12.06 4.02
N TYR A 285 -1.48 12.26 3.29
CA TYR A 285 -2.33 13.46 3.46
C TYR A 285 -3.06 13.50 4.80
N SER A 286 -3.44 12.35 5.36
CA SER A 286 -4.17 12.31 6.63
C SER A 286 -3.32 12.60 7.87
N SER A 287 -2.00 12.69 7.74
CA SER A 287 -1.09 13.06 8.83
C SER A 287 -1.36 14.44 9.45
N ALA A 288 -1.99 15.34 8.71
CA ALA A 288 -2.38 16.68 9.19
C ALA A 288 -3.39 16.64 10.35
N PHE A 289 -4.15 15.54 10.50
CA PHE A 289 -5.24 15.44 11.47
C PHE A 289 -4.86 14.75 12.78
N ILE A 290 -3.60 14.37 12.96
CA ILE A 290 -3.14 13.71 14.19
C ILE A 290 -2.23 14.66 14.96
N SER A 291 -2.69 15.22 16.08
CA SER A 291 -1.93 16.20 16.87
C SER A 291 -0.89 15.52 17.78
N ASP A 292 -1.25 14.40 18.43
CA ASP A 292 -0.48 13.85 19.55
C ASP A 292 -0.18 12.35 19.44
N ILE A 293 1.11 12.03 19.27
CA ILE A 293 1.60 10.66 19.35
C ILE A 293 2.71 10.58 20.37
N ARG A 294 2.47 9.80 21.43
CA ARG A 294 3.48 9.47 22.44
C ARG A 294 4.36 8.33 21.92
N ILE A 295 5.64 8.61 21.67
CA ILE A 295 6.65 7.59 21.33
C ILE A 295 7.36 7.12 22.61
N PRO A 296 7.43 5.79 22.84
CA PRO A 296 8.36 5.23 23.82
C PRO A 296 9.80 5.50 23.38
N LYS A 297 10.63 6.09 24.25
CA LYS A 297 12.03 6.41 23.94
C LYS A 297 12.73 5.14 23.42
N SER A 298 13.18 5.17 22.17
CA SER A 298 14.04 4.13 21.60
C SER A 298 15.33 4.80 21.15
N MET A 299 16.37 4.76 21.98
CA MET A 299 17.68 5.37 21.67
C MET A 299 18.54 4.51 20.73
N LYS A 300 18.00 3.43 20.15
CA LYS A 300 18.81 2.46 19.39
C LYS A 300 18.91 2.88 17.92
N LEU A 301 20.11 3.32 17.53
CA LEU A 301 20.52 3.54 16.14
C LEU A 301 20.16 2.34 15.26
N VAL A 302 19.85 2.62 13.98
CA VAL A 302 19.65 1.60 12.95
C VAL A 302 21.00 0.87 12.77
N PRO A 303 21.11 -0.43 13.13
CA PRO A 303 22.37 -1.16 13.04
C PRO A 303 22.77 -1.38 11.58
N SER A 304 24.06 -1.24 11.28
CA SER A 304 24.63 -1.34 9.93
C SER A 304 24.31 -2.66 9.22
N TYR A 305 24.15 -3.77 9.94
CA TYR A 305 23.78 -5.06 9.37
C TYR A 305 22.42 -5.05 8.66
N THR A 306 21.51 -4.15 9.04
CA THR A 306 20.20 -4.05 8.38
C THR A 306 20.32 -3.66 6.91
N PHE A 307 21.29 -2.79 6.59
CA PHE A 307 21.63 -2.44 5.21
C PHE A 307 22.18 -3.64 4.44
N ILE A 308 23.04 -4.44 5.08
CA ILE A 308 23.62 -5.66 4.48
C ILE A 308 22.50 -6.64 4.14
N VAL A 309 21.57 -6.90 5.06
CA VAL A 309 20.42 -7.77 4.81
C VAL A 309 19.52 -7.22 3.68
N SER A 310 19.36 -5.89 3.58
CA SER A 310 18.59 -5.27 2.48
C SER A 310 19.23 -5.52 1.13
N VAL A 311 20.53 -5.31 1.06
CA VAL A 311 21.31 -5.51 -0.17
C VAL A 311 21.31 -7.00 -0.54
N LEU A 312 21.49 -7.91 0.42
CA LEU A 312 21.46 -9.36 0.16
C LEU A 312 20.10 -9.84 -0.34
N ALA A 313 18.99 -9.33 0.21
CA ALA A 313 17.65 -9.66 -0.28
C ALA A 313 17.44 -9.18 -1.72
N ILE A 314 17.87 -7.96 -2.05
CA ILE A 314 17.81 -7.42 -3.41
C ILE A 314 18.69 -8.25 -4.37
N LEU A 315 19.91 -8.59 -3.96
CA LEU A 315 20.82 -9.43 -4.74
C LEU A 315 20.24 -10.83 -4.98
N TRP A 316 19.62 -11.44 -3.99
CA TRP A 316 18.96 -12.74 -4.15
C TRP A 316 17.82 -12.69 -5.17
N VAL A 317 16.98 -11.63 -5.13
CA VAL A 317 15.93 -11.42 -6.15
C VAL A 317 16.55 -11.24 -7.54
N ALA A 318 17.63 -10.45 -7.65
CA ALA A 318 18.34 -10.25 -8.92
C ALA A 318 18.95 -11.55 -9.47
N LEU A 319 19.55 -12.37 -8.62
CA LEU A 319 20.11 -13.67 -9.00
C LEU A 319 19.01 -14.66 -9.44
N LYS A 320 17.87 -14.70 -8.73
CA LYS A 320 16.72 -15.51 -9.11
C LYS A 320 16.23 -15.13 -10.52
N LEU A 321 16.15 -13.83 -10.83
CA LEU A 321 15.77 -13.35 -12.16
C LEU A 321 16.74 -13.87 -13.24
N LEU A 322 18.05 -13.75 -13.01
CA LEU A 322 19.06 -14.25 -13.95
C LEU A 322 18.92 -15.76 -14.20
N SER A 323 18.67 -16.54 -13.16
CA SER A 323 18.47 -18.00 -13.29
C SER A 323 17.19 -18.39 -14.04
N GLY A 324 16.12 -17.60 -13.91
CA GLY A 324 14.88 -17.80 -14.65
C GLY A 324 15.03 -17.47 -16.14
N TYR A 325 15.82 -16.46 -16.49
CA TYR A 325 16.12 -16.10 -17.88
C TYR A 325 16.99 -17.16 -18.58
N SER A 326 17.97 -17.77 -17.89
CA SER A 326 18.77 -18.86 -18.48
C SER A 326 17.95 -20.12 -18.77
N LEU A 327 16.89 -20.38 -18.00
CA LEU A 327 15.97 -21.49 -18.25
C LEU A 327 15.06 -21.24 -19.46
N ILE A 328 14.67 -20.00 -19.72
CA ILE A 328 13.81 -19.61 -20.87
C ILE A 328 14.61 -19.55 -22.18
N ILE A 329 15.92 -19.26 -22.14
CA ILE A 329 16.77 -19.23 -23.33
C ILE A 329 17.18 -20.65 -23.79
N ASN A 330 17.18 -21.61 -22.87
CA ASN A 330 17.58 -23.00 -23.13
C ASN A 330 16.40 -23.98 -23.28
N SER A 331 15.16 -23.47 -23.31
CA SER A 331 13.91 -24.20 -23.59
C SER A 331 13.30 -23.69 -24.89
#